data_AF-A0A4R1JQP5-F1
#
_entry.id   AF-A0A4R1JQP5-F1
#
_cell.length_a   1.000
_cell.length_b   1.000
_cell.length_c   1.000
_cell.angle_alpha   90.00
_cell.angle_beta   90.00
_cell.angle_gamma   90.00
#
_symmetry.space_group_name_H-M   'P 1'
#
loop_
_entity.id
_entity.type
_entity.pdbx_description
1 polymer ?
#
loop_
_entity_poly.entity_id
_entity_poly.type
_entity_poly.pdbx_seq_one_letter_code
_entity_poly.pdbx_strand_id
1 'polypeptide(L)'
;MFNLLRRKPRVYTKIENHILGIITELLKLSNTDINCDELGGKYYLSNEEQHFKVTVLSNDYVIRLTNTRDSVAEKYEKLFVEDVLKAIKEEKHRRMEVVYDSINNSIEKMAERLHNTLIETNELETQKVRRLETKHIKTKKANY
;
A
#
# COMPACT_ATOMS: atom_id res chain seq x y z
N MET A 1 -9.11 -10.59 35.58
CA MET A 1 -10.29 -10.62 34.68
C MET A 1 -10.62 -9.18 34.30
N PHE A 2 -10.23 -8.75 33.10
CA PHE A 2 -10.59 -7.42 32.60
C PHE A 2 -11.88 -7.54 31.80
N ASN A 3 -12.98 -7.02 32.37
CA ASN A 3 -14.22 -6.81 31.64
C ASN A 3 -14.00 -5.63 30.68
N LEU A 4 -13.41 -5.91 29.52
CA LEU A 4 -13.44 -4.99 28.39
C LEU A 4 -14.91 -4.86 27.98
N LEU A 5 -15.49 -3.70 28.25
CA LEU A 5 -16.83 -3.28 27.88
C LEU A 5 -17.13 -3.73 26.44
N ARG A 6 -17.88 -4.83 26.30
CA ARG A 6 -18.56 -5.18 25.06
C ARG A 6 -19.49 -4.01 24.75
N ARG A 7 -19.04 -3.07 23.91
CA ARG A 7 -19.91 -2.08 23.27
C ARG A 7 -21.08 -2.88 22.71
N LYS A 8 -22.31 -2.56 23.14
CA LYS A 8 -23.51 -3.18 22.56
C LYS A 8 -23.38 -3.10 21.03
N PRO A 9 -23.66 -4.18 20.28
CA PRO A 9 -23.63 -4.13 18.83
C PRO A 9 -24.58 -3.01 18.41
N ARG A 10 -24.02 -2.04 17.70
CA ARG A 10 -24.75 -0.84 17.30
C ARG A 10 -25.74 -1.25 16.23
N VAL A 11 -27.00 -0.86 16.41
CA VAL A 11 -28.05 -1.14 15.45
C VAL A 11 -28.08 0.03 14.48
N TYR A 12 -27.38 -0.11 13.36
CA TYR A 12 -27.54 0.82 12.25
C TYR A 12 -28.95 0.74 11.69
N THR A 13 -29.42 1.85 11.13
CA THR A 13 -30.67 1.87 10.36
C THR A 13 -30.55 0.95 9.14
N LYS A 14 -31.69 0.62 8.53
CA LYS A 14 -31.71 -0.18 7.30
C LYS A 14 -30.89 0.46 6.17
N ILE A 15 -30.96 1.79 6.06
CA ILE A 15 -30.24 2.57 5.03
C ILE A 15 -28.74 2.55 5.32
N GLU A 16 -28.33 2.84 6.56
CA GLU A 16 -26.92 2.79 6.97
C GLU A 16 -26.30 1.40 6.75
N ASN A 17 -27.00 0.33 7.12
CA ASN A 17 -26.55 -1.04 6.83
C ASN A 17 -26.40 -1.29 5.33
N HIS A 18 -27.30 -0.77 4.50
CA HIS A 18 -27.23 -0.92 3.06
C HIS A 18 -26.02 -0.20 2.47
N ILE A 19 -25.76 1.04 2.91
CA ILE A 19 -24.60 1.84 2.50
C ILE A 19 -23.31 1.16 2.93
N LEU A 20 -23.25 0.69 4.17
CA LEU A 20 -22.10 -0.06 4.67
C LEU A 20 -21.86 -1.33 3.85
N GLY A 21 -22.93 -2.03 3.45
CA GLY A 21 -22.87 -3.18 2.56
C GLY A 21 -22.25 -2.82 1.21
N ILE A 22 -22.75 -1.77 0.54
CA ILE A 22 -22.22 -1.28 -0.74
C ILE A 22 -20.73 -0.95 -0.62
N ILE A 23 -20.36 -0.18 0.40
CA ILE A 23 -18.97 0.22 0.62
C ILE A 23 -18.09 -1.02 0.87
N THR A 24 -18.55 -1.96 1.69
CA THR A 24 -17.82 -3.19 1.98
C THR A 24 -17.60 -4.03 0.72
N GLU A 25 -18.61 -4.16 -0.15
CA GLU A 25 -18.44 -4.87 -1.42
C GLU A 25 -17.44 -4.17 -2.34
N LEU A 26 -17.48 -2.84 -2.45
CA LEU A 26 -16.48 -2.08 -3.21
C LEU A 26 -15.06 -2.28 -2.67
N LEU A 27 -14.88 -2.31 -1.34
CA LEU A 27 -13.59 -2.50 -0.69
C LEU A 27 -13.00 -3.90 -0.90
N LYS A 28 -13.82 -4.92 -1.17
CA LYS A 28 -13.34 -6.27 -1.51
C LYS A 28 -12.74 -6.35 -2.92
N LEU A 29 -13.16 -5.47 -3.82
CA LEU A 29 -12.71 -5.47 -5.21
C LEU A 29 -11.34 -4.80 -5.32
N SER A 30 -10.35 -5.54 -5.81
CA SER A 30 -8.98 -5.07 -5.94
C SER A 30 -8.82 -3.90 -6.91
N ASN A 31 -9.70 -3.80 -7.91
CA ASN A 31 -9.74 -2.73 -8.91
C ASN A 31 -10.54 -1.49 -8.47
N THR A 32 -11.09 -1.48 -7.25
CA THR A 32 -11.65 -0.24 -6.69
C THR A 32 -10.50 0.65 -6.22
N ASP A 33 -10.39 1.84 -6.78
CA ASP A 33 -9.42 2.84 -6.33
C ASP A 33 -9.85 3.50 -5.03
N ILE A 34 -8.91 3.66 -4.08
CA ILE A 34 -9.14 4.28 -2.79
C ILE A 34 -8.26 5.52 -2.63
N ASN A 35 -8.87 6.70 -2.78
CA ASN A 35 -8.18 7.99 -2.74
C ASN A 35 -8.67 8.87 -1.59
N CYS A 36 -7.85 9.84 -1.19
CA CYS A 36 -8.23 10.88 -0.23
C CYS A 36 -7.63 12.22 -0.65
N ASP A 37 -8.25 13.33 -0.23
CA ASP A 37 -7.66 14.65 -0.39
C ASP A 37 -6.46 14.86 0.55
N GLU A 38 -5.68 15.91 0.27
CA GLU A 38 -4.44 16.23 0.99
C GLU A 38 -4.64 16.44 2.49
N LEU A 39 -5.82 16.93 2.89
CA LEU A 39 -6.18 17.20 4.28
C LEU A 39 -6.85 16.00 4.97
N GLY A 40 -7.12 14.90 4.24
CA GLY A 40 -7.86 13.75 4.75
C GLY A 40 -9.31 14.05 5.11
N GLY A 41 -9.86 15.16 4.61
CA GLY A 41 -11.24 15.60 4.81
C GLY A 41 -12.23 14.87 3.89
N LYS A 42 -11.77 14.37 2.74
CA LYS A 42 -12.59 13.71 1.72
C LYS A 42 -11.97 12.39 1.30
N TYR A 43 -12.77 11.35 1.27
CA TYR A 43 -12.38 10.02 0.79
C TYR A 43 -13.20 9.64 -0.44
N TYR A 44 -12.56 8.93 -1.36
CA TYR A 44 -13.14 8.51 -2.62
C TYR A 44 -12.91 7.01 -2.83
N LEU A 45 -13.98 6.27 -3.09
CA LEU A 45 -13.92 4.93 -3.66
C LEU A 45 -14.42 5.02 -5.09
N SER A 46 -13.65 4.56 -6.06
CA SER A 46 -14.04 4.60 -7.47
C SER A 46 -13.82 3.24 -8.09
N ASN A 47 -14.86 2.65 -8.67
CA ASN A 47 -14.74 1.43 -9.45
C ASN A 47 -15.26 1.71 -10.86
N GLU A 48 -14.34 1.74 -11.82
CA GLU A 48 -14.67 2.08 -13.21
C GLU A 48 -15.53 1.01 -13.87
N GLU A 49 -15.27 -0.27 -13.61
CA GLU A 49 -16.01 -1.40 -14.17
C GLU A 49 -17.48 -1.43 -13.71
N GLN A 50 -17.73 -1.09 -12.44
CA GLN A 50 -19.09 -1.00 -11.91
C GLN A 50 -19.73 0.36 -12.16
N HIS A 51 -19.01 1.30 -12.79
CA HIS A 51 -19.41 2.70 -12.96
C HIS A 51 -19.94 3.34 -11.67
N PHE A 52 -19.30 3.01 -10.54
CA PHE A 52 -19.78 3.37 -9.21
C PHE A 52 -18.71 4.12 -8.42
N LYS A 53 -19.12 5.20 -7.77
CA LYS A 53 -18.26 6.05 -6.95
C LYS A 53 -18.91 6.38 -5.62
N VAL A 54 -18.13 6.25 -4.54
CA VAL A 54 -18.50 6.73 -3.21
C VAL A 54 -17.60 7.90 -2.85
N THR A 55 -18.19 8.98 -2.34
CA THR A 55 -17.45 10.11 -1.76
C THR A 55 -17.89 10.32 -0.33
N VAL A 56 -16.96 10.28 0.62
CA VAL A 56 -17.23 10.54 2.04
C VAL A 56 -16.61 11.89 2.40
N LEU A 57 -17.44 12.88 2.72
CA LEU A 57 -17.02 14.18 3.23
C LEU A 57 -17.06 14.13 4.75
N SER A 58 -15.90 13.87 5.36
CA SER A 58 -15.78 13.60 6.80
C SER A 58 -16.22 14.78 7.67
N ASN A 59 -15.85 16.01 7.28
CA ASN A 59 -16.15 17.22 8.05
C ASN A 59 -17.65 17.54 8.09
N ASP A 60 -18.36 17.21 7.01
CA ASP A 60 -19.80 17.49 6.86
C ASP A 60 -20.68 16.30 7.24
N TYR A 61 -20.06 15.15 7.56
CA TYR A 61 -20.71 13.86 7.78
C TYR A 61 -21.63 13.45 6.62
N VAL A 62 -21.20 13.75 5.38
CA VAL A 62 -21.96 13.44 4.16
C VAL A 62 -21.35 12.25 3.46
N ILE A 63 -22.20 11.30 3.07
CA ILE A 63 -21.83 10.23 2.15
C ILE A 63 -22.61 10.44 0.85
N ARG A 64 -21.87 10.49 -0.25
CA ARG A 64 -22.40 10.56 -1.60
C ARG A 64 -22.15 9.25 -2.32
N LEU A 65 -23.21 8.67 -2.86
CA LEU A 65 -23.15 7.53 -3.77
C LEU A 65 -23.46 8.05 -5.18
N THR A 66 -22.64 7.67 -6.15
CA THR A 66 -22.81 8.02 -7.55
C THR A 66 -22.75 6.75 -8.37
N ASN A 67 -23.77 6.53 -9.20
CA ASN A 67 -23.80 5.45 -10.19
C ASN A 67 -24.02 6.09 -11.55
N THR A 68 -23.07 5.94 -12.46
CA THR A 68 -23.09 6.51 -13.82
C THR A 68 -23.48 7.99 -13.83
N ARG A 69 -24.77 8.31 -13.99
CA ARG A 69 -25.31 9.68 -14.07
C ARG A 69 -26.08 10.12 -12.83
N ASP A 70 -26.50 9.18 -11.98
CA ASP A 70 -27.30 9.48 -10.81
C ASP A 70 -26.40 9.61 -9.57
N SER A 71 -26.71 10.58 -8.72
CA SER A 71 -25.99 10.78 -7.47
C SER A 71 -26.94 11.16 -6.35
N VAL A 72 -26.76 10.51 -5.21
CA VAL A 72 -27.47 10.83 -3.96
C VAL A 72 -26.43 11.18 -2.90
N ALA A 73 -26.69 12.24 -2.15
CA ALA A 73 -25.84 12.68 -1.05
C ALA A 73 -26.70 12.95 0.18
N GLU A 74 -26.35 12.31 1.28
CA GLU A 74 -27.10 12.43 2.54
C GLU A 74 -26.14 12.65 3.71
N LYS A 75 -26.65 13.36 4.73
CA LYS A 75 -25.96 13.54 6.00
C LYS A 75 -26.30 12.38 6.92
N TYR A 76 -25.29 11.85 7.59
CA TYR A 76 -25.43 10.75 8.54
C TYR A 76 -24.91 11.16 9.91
N GLU A 77 -25.20 10.33 10.91
CA GLU A 77 -24.57 10.51 12.22
C GLU A 77 -23.05 10.42 12.10
N LYS A 78 -22.36 11.33 12.80
CA LYS A 78 -20.89 11.39 12.88
C LYS A 78 -20.26 10.02 13.06
N LEU A 79 -20.78 9.24 13.99
CA LEU A 79 -20.20 7.95 14.35
C LEU A 79 -20.34 6.92 13.23
N PHE A 80 -21.45 6.92 12.47
CA PHE A 80 -21.58 6.05 11.31
C PHE A 80 -20.56 6.41 10.23
N VAL A 81 -20.38 7.72 9.96
CA VAL A 81 -19.36 8.19 9.02
C VAL A 81 -17.96 7.83 9.48
N GLU A 82 -17.66 7.93 10.78
CA GLU A 82 -16.38 7.50 11.36
C GLU A 82 -16.13 6.01 11.18
N ASP A 83 -17.14 5.16 11.39
CA ASP A 83 -17.05 3.71 11.21
C ASP A 83 -16.83 3.35 9.72
N VAL A 84 -17.50 4.03 8.79
CA VAL A 84 -17.26 3.92 7.35
C VAL A 84 -15.83 4.33 6.98
N LEU A 85 -15.38 5.48 7.48
CA LEU A 85 -14.03 5.99 7.23
C LEU A 85 -12.97 5.06 7.79
N LYS A 86 -13.21 4.45 8.95
CA LYS A 86 -12.32 3.46 9.53
C LYS A 86 -12.14 2.27 8.60
N ALA A 87 -13.23 1.70 8.09
CA ALA A 87 -13.16 0.59 7.13
C ALA A 87 -12.38 0.97 5.85
N ILE A 88 -12.62 2.15 5.30
CA ILE A 88 -11.90 2.65 4.12
C ILE A 88 -10.40 2.81 4.40
N LYS A 89 -10.04 3.39 5.55
CA LYS A 89 -8.64 3.61 5.95
C LYS A 89 -7.91 2.29 6.19
N GLU A 90 -8.55 1.34 6.87
CA GLU A 90 -8.00 0.01 7.14
C GLU A 90 -7.72 -0.73 5.82
N GLU A 91 -8.66 -0.72 4.88
CA GLU A 91 -8.45 -1.38 3.58
C GLU A 91 -7.38 -0.67 2.73
N LYS A 92 -7.36 0.68 2.72
CA LYS A 92 -6.29 1.44 2.05
C LYS A 92 -4.92 1.08 2.63
N HIS A 93 -4.82 1.00 3.94
CA HIS A 93 -3.56 0.64 4.63
C HIS A 93 -3.15 -0.79 4.30
N ARG A 94 -4.08 -1.75 4.39
CA ARG A 94 -3.83 -3.16 4.05
C ARG A 94 -3.30 -3.33 2.62
N ARG A 95 -3.88 -2.62 1.64
CA ARG A 95 -3.40 -2.66 0.25
C ARG A 95 -2.02 -2.04 0.10
N MET A 96 -1.75 -0.98 0.85
CA MET A 96 -0.44 -0.34 0.86
C MET A 96 0.65 -1.26 1.44
N GLU A 97 0.37 -1.99 2.52
CA GLU A 97 1.30 -2.97 3.10
C GLU A 97 1.72 -4.04 2.09
N VAL A 98 0.77 -4.60 1.32
CA VAL A 98 1.06 -5.58 0.27
C VAL A 98 2.02 -5.02 -0.80
N VAL A 99 1.86 -3.74 -1.16
CA VAL A 99 2.75 -3.07 -2.12
C VAL A 99 4.12 -2.82 -1.50
N TYR A 100 4.18 -2.39 -0.24
CA TYR A 100 5.43 -2.17 0.47
C TYR A 100 6.27 -3.43 0.57
N ASP A 101 5.66 -4.57 0.94
CA ASP A 101 6.37 -5.85 1.03
C ASP A 101 6.99 -6.26 -0.32
N SER A 102 6.26 -6.05 -1.41
CA SER A 102 6.72 -6.33 -2.77
C SER A 102 7.91 -5.43 -3.18
N ILE A 103 7.83 -4.14 -2.87
CA ILE A 103 8.92 -3.18 -3.12
C ILE A 103 10.14 -3.54 -2.27
N ASN A 104 9.95 -3.82 -0.98
CA ASN A 104 11.03 -4.14 -0.07
C ASN A 104 11.81 -5.39 -0.53
N ASN A 105 11.09 -6.47 -0.88
CA ASN A 105 11.70 -7.68 -1.44
C ASN A 105 12.46 -7.41 -2.76
N SER A 106 11.93 -6.52 -3.60
CA SER A 106 12.59 -6.13 -4.86
C SER A 106 13.89 -5.35 -4.59
N ILE A 107 13.90 -4.46 -3.60
CA ILE A 107 15.08 -3.69 -3.18
C ILE A 107 16.13 -4.63 -2.55
N GLU A 108 15.72 -5.53 -1.66
CA GLU A 108 16.61 -6.51 -1.02
C GLU A 108 17.33 -7.38 -2.08
N LYS A 109 16.59 -7.92 -3.06
CA LYS A 109 17.19 -8.69 -4.17
C LYS A 109 18.11 -7.85 -5.06
N MET A 110 17.85 -6.55 -5.18
CA MET A 110 18.74 -5.66 -5.92
C MET A 110 20.03 -5.42 -5.13
N ALA A 111 19.94 -5.20 -3.83
CA ALA A 111 21.08 -5.03 -2.94
C ALA A 111 21.96 -6.28 -2.89
N GLU A 112 21.37 -7.47 -2.79
CA GLU A 112 22.09 -8.75 -2.81
C GLU A 112 22.86 -8.94 -4.12
N ARG A 113 22.22 -8.70 -5.27
CA ARG A 113 22.88 -8.78 -6.58
C ARG A 113 24.04 -7.80 -6.70
N LEU A 114 23.85 -6.56 -6.25
CA LEU A 114 24.90 -5.55 -6.27
C LEU A 114 26.08 -5.97 -5.38
N HIS A 115 25.81 -6.50 -4.19
CA HIS A 115 26.83 -6.99 -3.28
C HIS A 115 27.66 -8.13 -3.89
N ASN A 116 27.00 -9.12 -4.49
CA ASN A 116 27.67 -10.24 -5.15
C ASN A 116 28.53 -9.78 -6.33
N THR A 117 28.03 -8.86 -7.17
CA THR A 117 28.82 -8.28 -8.27
C THR A 117 30.06 -7.53 -7.77
N LEU A 118 29.95 -6.78 -6.67
CA LEU A 118 31.10 -6.08 -6.09
C LEU A 118 32.15 -7.06 -5.55
N ILE A 119 31.73 -8.15 -4.89
CA ILE A 119 32.64 -9.20 -4.43
C ILE A 119 33.37 -9.84 -5.62
N GLU A 120 32.63 -10.31 -6.62
CA GLU A 120 33.20 -10.95 -7.82
C GLU A 120 34.19 -10.02 -8.54
N THR A 121 33.84 -8.74 -8.66
CA THR A 121 34.70 -7.74 -9.30
C THR A 121 36.00 -7.54 -8.50
N ASN A 122 35.90 -7.44 -7.17
CA ASN A 122 37.06 -7.28 -6.29
C ASN A 122 37.98 -8.52 -6.31
N GLU A 123 37.42 -9.73 -6.38
CA GLU A 123 38.19 -10.96 -6.54
C GLU A 123 38.96 -10.99 -7.87
N LEU A 124 38.31 -10.58 -8.97
CA LEU A 124 38.92 -10.48 -10.29
C LEU A 124 40.06 -9.45 -10.33
N GLU A 125 39.88 -8.29 -9.70
CA GLU A 125 40.92 -7.27 -9.56
C GLU A 125 42.09 -7.76 -8.73
N THR A 126 41.82 -8.41 -7.59
CA THR A 126 42.84 -9.00 -6.73
C THR A 126 43.67 -10.07 -7.47
N GLN A 127 43.01 -10.91 -8.27
CA GLN A 127 43.71 -11.89 -9.11
C GLN A 127 44.58 -11.22 -10.19
N LYS A 128 44.11 -10.12 -10.81
CA LYS A 128 44.91 -9.36 -11.78
C LYS A 128 46.16 -8.76 -11.12
N VAL A 129 46.04 -8.18 -9.93
CA VAL A 129 47.17 -7.64 -9.17
C VAL A 129 48.20 -8.73 -8.89
N ARG A 130 47.79 -9.89 -8.35
CA ARG A 130 48.70 -11.02 -8.07
C ARG A 130 49.42 -11.55 -9.33
N ARG A 131 48.73 -11.57 -10.49
CA ARG A 131 49.34 -11.99 -11.77
C ARG A 131 50.37 -10.97 -12.28
N LEU A 132 50.17 -9.68 -12.03
CA LEU A 132 51.13 -8.62 -12.38
C LEU A 132 52.37 -8.69 -11.48
N GLU A 133 52.20 -8.89 -10.18
CA GLU A 133 53.30 -9.07 -9.22
C GLU A 133 54.19 -10.28 -9.57
N THR A 134 53.57 -11.42 -9.89
CA THR A 134 54.33 -12.63 -10.29
C THR A 134 55.04 -12.50 -11.63
N LYS A 135 54.48 -11.74 -12.59
CA LYS A 135 55.18 -11.41 -13.84
C LYS A 135 56.43 -10.57 -13.58
N HIS A 136 56.36 -9.54 -12.74
CA HIS A 136 57.51 -8.71 -12.40
C HIS A 136 58.65 -9.50 -11.72
N ILE A 137 58.33 -10.49 -10.91
CA ILE A 137 59.34 -11.34 -10.25
C ILE A 137 60.05 -12.26 -11.26
N LYS A 138 59.34 -12.80 -12.26
CA LYS A 138 59.94 -13.69 -13.28
C LYS A 138 60.90 -12.93 -14.20
N THR A 139 60.60 -11.70 -14.59
CA THR A 139 61.47 -10.90 -15.47
C THR A 139 62.78 -10.52 -14.78
N LYS A 140 62.79 -10.33 -13.46
CA LYS A 140 64.03 -10.04 -12.69
C LYS A 140 64.98 -11.23 -12.55
N LYS A 141 64.48 -12.48 -12.66
CA LYS A 141 65.31 -13.69 -12.53
C LYS A 141 65.95 -14.17 -13.84
N ALA A 142 65.58 -13.60 -14.99
CA ALA A 142 66.06 -14.03 -16.30
C ALA A 142 67.33 -13.30 -16.79
N ASN A 143 67.84 -12.32 -16.02
CA ASN A 143 69.09 -11.63 -16.30
C ASN A 143 70.14 -12.02 -15.25
N TYR A 144 70.75 -13.20 -15.39
CA TYR A 144 72.04 -13.57 -14.79
C TYR A 144 72.70 -14.63 -15.66
#